data_AF-A0A143WNN0-F1
#
_entry.id   AF-A0A143WNN0-F1
#
_cell.length_a   1.000
_cell.length_b   1.000
_cell.length_c   1.000
_cell.angle_alpha   90.00
_cell.angle_beta   90.00
_cell.angle_gamma   90.00
#
_symmetry.space_group_name_H-M   'P 1'
#
loop_
_entity.id
_entity.type
_entity.pdbx_description
1 polymer ?
#
loop_
_entity_poly.entity_id
_entity_poly.type
_entity_poly.pdbx_seq_one_letter_code
_entity_poly.pdbx_strand_id
1 'polypeptide(L)' 'MRVARYSPAAFHDAAGGLTLLTRSTLAPTGSIAIGCAVYPMALVDVSSSTHVAYAMGGHGGHTRRMR' A
#
# COMPACT_ATOMS: atom_id res chain seq x y z
N MET A 1 -12.78 -25.52 1.62
CA MET A 1 -12.29 -24.34 0.86
C MET A 1 -12.85 -23.07 1.51
N ARG A 2 -12.01 -22.12 1.95
CA ARG A 2 -12.50 -20.77 2.33
C ARG A 2 -12.84 -20.04 1.04
N VAL A 3 -14.09 -19.62 0.87
CA VAL A 3 -14.51 -18.80 -0.27
C VAL A 3 -13.81 -17.46 -0.14
N ALA A 4 -12.90 -17.16 -1.06
CA ALA A 4 -12.19 -15.90 -1.10
C ALA A 4 -13.18 -14.81 -1.54
N ARG A 5 -13.73 -14.07 -0.57
CA ARG A 5 -14.71 -13.00 -0.82
C ARG A 5 -13.95 -11.73 -1.13
N TYR A 6 -14.32 -11.05 -2.22
CA TYR A 6 -13.75 -9.76 -2.57
C TYR A 6 -14.32 -8.68 -1.64
N SER A 7 -13.55 -8.26 -0.64
CA SER A 7 -13.97 -7.38 0.45
C SER A 7 -12.93 -6.30 0.76
N PRO A 8 -13.29 -5.22 1.45
CA PRO A 8 -12.32 -4.21 1.90
C PRO A 8 -11.20 -4.82 2.74
N ALA A 9 -9.96 -4.45 2.43
CA ALA A 9 -8.74 -4.88 3.11
C ALA A 9 -7.68 -3.77 3.05
N ALA A 10 -6.83 -3.73 4.08
CA ALA A 10 -5.72 -2.80 4.18
C ALA A 10 -4.39 -3.48 3.82
N PHE A 11 -3.55 -2.78 3.06
CA PHE A 11 -2.17 -3.18 2.79
C PHE A 11 -1.26 -2.15 3.44
N HIS A 12 -0.42 -2.60 4.37
CA HIS A 12 0.48 -1.74 5.10
C HIS A 12 1.92 -2.05 4.73
N ASP A 13 2.61 -1.05 4.19
CA ASP A 13 4.06 -1.07 3.99
C ASP A 13 4.75 -0.62 5.26
N ALA A 14 5.41 -1.55 5.96
CA ALA A 14 6.09 -1.27 7.22
C ALA A 14 7.35 -0.41 7.04
N ALA A 15 8.00 -0.48 5.87
CA ALA A 15 9.21 0.27 5.59
C ALA A 15 8.90 1.71 5.11
N GLY A 16 7.84 1.87 4.31
CA GLY A 16 7.40 3.15 3.76
C GLY A 16 6.34 3.89 4.60
N GLY A 17 5.71 3.21 5.56
CA GLY A 17 4.60 3.73 6.36
C GLY A 17 3.30 3.93 5.57
N LEU A 18 3.25 3.52 4.30
CA LEU A 18 2.07 3.69 3.45
C LEU A 18 1.01 2.63 3.80
N THR A 19 -0.22 3.10 4.04
CA THR A 19 -1.39 2.22 4.18
C THR A 19 -2.37 2.46 3.06
N LEU A 20 -2.66 1.42 2.28
CA LEU A 20 -3.63 1.45 1.19
C LEU A 20 -4.88 0.66 1.56
N LEU A 21 -6.03 1.31 1.50
CA LEU A 21 -7.33 0.66 1.67
C LEU A 21 -7.94 0.38 0.30
N THR A 22 -8.16 -0.90 -0.01
CA THR A 22 -8.73 -1.34 -1.29
C THR A 22 -9.57 -2.60 -1.10
N ARG A 23 -10.19 -3.13 -2.16
CA ARG A 23 -10.85 -4.42 -2.12
C ARG A 23 -9.88 -5.53 -2.53
N SER A 24 -9.90 -6.65 -1.81
CA SER A 24 -9.08 -7.83 -2.07
C SER A 24 -9.81 -9.11 -1.69
N THR A 25 -9.37 -10.24 -2.26
CA THR A 25 -9.79 -11.59 -1.87
C THR A 25 -8.96 -12.16 -0.71
N LEU A 26 -8.06 -11.34 -0.16
CA LEU A 26 -7.12 -11.69 0.89
C LEU A 26 -7.83 -12.22 2.14
N ALA A 27 -7.28 -13.26 2.75
CA ALA A 27 -7.70 -13.80 4.04
C ALA A 27 -6.60 -13.57 5.09
N PRO A 28 -6.27 -12.31 5.44
CA PRO A 28 -5.19 -12.05 6.37
C PRO A 28 -5.58 -12.46 7.80
N THR A 29 -4.57 -12.71 8.61
CA THR A 29 -4.67 -13.00 10.04
C THR A 29 -4.62 -11.74 10.91
N GLY A 30 -4.13 -10.63 10.36
CA GLY A 30 -4.03 -9.34 11.04
C GLY A 30 -5.21 -8.41 10.76
N SER A 31 -5.34 -7.36 11.57
CA SER A 31 -6.28 -6.26 11.34
C SER A 31 -5.67 -4.91 11.73
N ILE A 32 -6.21 -3.83 11.18
CA ILE A 32 -5.84 -2.46 11.50
C ILE A 32 -7.09 -1.60 11.70
N ALA A 33 -7.06 -0.71 12.68
CA ALA A 33 -8.09 0.30 12.86
C ALA A 33 -7.77 1.53 12.00
N ILE A 34 -8.71 1.94 11.16
CA ILE A 34 -8.64 3.16 10.35
C ILE A 34 -9.90 3.98 10.67
N GLY A 35 -9.72 5.07 11.41
CA GLY A 35 -10.85 5.81 11.98
C GLY A 35 -11.66 4.95 12.95
N CYS A 36 -12.96 4.86 12.74
CA CYS A 36 -13.88 4.06 13.57
C CYS A 36 -14.11 2.63 13.05
N ALA A 37 -13.40 2.20 12.01
CA ALA A 37 -13.58 0.89 11.38
C ALA A 37 -12.32 0.02 11.49
N VAL A 38 -12.52 -1.30 11.53
CA VAL A 38 -11.44 -2.29 11.58
C VAL A 38 -11.43 -3.06 10.26
N TYR A 39 -10.26 -3.13 9.62
CA TYR A 39 -10.08 -3.80 8.34
C TYR A 39 -9.10 -4.97 8.47
N PRO A 40 -9.33 -6.08 7.74
CA PRO A 40 -8.33 -7.14 7.59
C PRO A 40 -7.08 -6.56 6.92
N MET A 41 -5.89 -6.87 7.45
CA MET A 41 -4.65 -6.22 7.04
C MET A 41 -3.54 -7.20 6.65
N ALA A 42 -2.90 -6.97 5.50
CA ALA A 42 -1.64 -7.59 5.12
C ALA A 42 -0.48 -6.61 5.27
N LEU A 43 0.64 -7.11 5.77
CA LEU A 43 1.94 -6.46 5.65
C LEU A 43 2.52 -6.74 4.26
N VAL A 44 3.07 -5.71 3.63
CA VAL A 44 3.79 -5.81 2.37
C VAL A 44 5.20 -5.27 2.54
N ASP A 45 6.18 -5.99 2.00
CA ASP A 45 7.60 -5.61 2.12
C ASP A 45 7.98 -4.47 1.16
N VAL A 46 7.28 -4.37 0.03
CA VAL A 46 7.54 -3.38 -1.01
C VAL A 46 6.21 -2.82 -1.48
N SER A 47 6.11 -1.50 -1.51
CA SER A 47 5.01 -0.75 -2.11
C SER A 47 5.53 0.36 -3.03
N SER A 48 4.62 1.12 -3.63
CA SER A 48 5.00 2.28 -4.44
C SER A 48 5.76 3.35 -3.64
N SER A 49 5.63 3.42 -2.32
CA SER A 49 6.40 4.36 -1.50
C SER A 49 7.85 3.93 -1.27
N THR A 50 8.15 2.63 -1.36
CA THR A 50 9.49 2.07 -1.08
C THR A 50 10.21 1.60 -2.32
N HIS A 51 9.49 1.34 -3.40
CA HIS A 51 10.09 0.89 -4.65
C HIS A 51 10.80 2.05 -5.37
N VAL A 52 12.09 1.87 -5.67
CA VAL A 52 13.02 2.89 -6.21
C VAL A 52 12.45 3.64 -7.41
N ALA A 53 11.86 2.93 -8.38
CA ALA A 53 11.32 3.56 -9.59
C ALA A 53 10.20 4.58 -9.31
N TYR A 54 9.47 4.42 -8.21
CA TYR A 54 8.32 5.26 -7.86
C TYR A 54 8.69 6.28 -6.78
N ALA A 55 9.47 5.89 -5.76
CA ALA A 55 9.90 6.77 -4.68
C ALA A 55 10.88 7.86 -5.14
N MET A 56 11.77 7.56 -6.10
CA MET A 56 12.78 8.50 -6.61
C MET A 56 12.23 9.43 -7.71
N GLY A 57 11.03 9.17 -8.24
CA GLY A 57 10.41 9.98 -9.29
C GLY A 57 10.09 11.43 -8.89
N GLY A 58 10.15 11.75 -7.58
CA GLY A 58 10.01 13.12 -7.06
C GLY A 58 11.29 13.97 -7.12
N HIS A 59 12.46 13.37 -7.41
CA HIS A 59 13.73 14.10 -7.60
C HIS A 59 14.09 14.34 -9.07
N GLY A 60 13.25 13.89 -10.00
CA GLY A 60 13.32 14.24 -11.41
C GLY A 60 12.62 15.58 -11.70
N GLY A 61 12.90 16.61 -10.90
CA GLY A 61 12.49 17.97 -11.23
C GLY A 61 13.02 18.31 -12.63
N HIS A 62 12.13 18.71 -13.51
CA HIS A 62 12.42 19.19 -14.86
C HIS A 62 13.60 20.18 -14.88
N THR A 63 14.84 19.71 -15.04
CA THR A 63 15.87 20.55 -15.61
C THR A 63 15.68 20.53 -17.12
N ARG A 64 14.70 21.30 -17.61
CA ARG A 64 14.77 21.85 -18.96
C ARG A 64 16.03 22.71 -18.96
N ARG A 65 17.17 22.13 -19.33
CA ARG A 65 18.35 22.92 -19.70
C ARG A 65 17.92 23.73 -20.93
N MET A 66 17.54 24.99 -20.70
CA MET A 66 17.60 25.98 -21.76
C MET A 66 19.08 26.17 -22.07
N ARG A 67 19.52 25.55 -23.16
CA ARG A 67 20.60 26.05 -23.99
C ARG A 67 20.00 26.39 -25.34
#